data_AF-A0A6L4ZBW8-F1
#
_entry.id   AF-A0A6L4ZBW8-F1
#
_cell.length_a   1.000
_cell.length_b   1.000
_cell.length_c   1.000
_cell.angle_alpha   90.00
_cell.angle_beta   90.00
_cell.angle_gamma   90.00
#
_symmetry.space_group_name_H-M   'P 1'
#
loop_
_entity.id
_entity.type
_entity.pdbx_description
1 polymer ?
#
loop_
_entity_poly.entity_id
_entity_poly.type
_entity_poly.pdbx_seq_one_letter_code
_entity_poly.pdbx_strand_id
1 'polypeptide(L)'
;MLSSGHFSHAKGVLMKTFSIISVCLITVLLTVRYIWLLVKKEIKPALAMWVMFSTAVGMSLVTYLSSGNFSFFDNILNSVDLIYVVTISAAIAVFGDKTSKITRFDLGCLIVVLLIVIFWIFTQNHIVTNFLVQTILVIAYFPVVKRLFETRQNTEPFIIWIGMLIAPFLSLLSSQGILAKVYAVRAIICVGILLVIMLWIEVAGKKSKKSEITV
;
A
#
# COMPACT_ATOMS: atom_id res chain seq x y z
N MET A 1 24.91 -30.50 -20.99
CA MET A 1 23.51 -30.20 -20.62
C MET A 1 23.27 -30.02 -19.10
N LEU A 2 24.18 -30.44 -18.21
CA LEU A 2 24.04 -30.28 -16.75
C LEU A 2 24.42 -28.88 -16.19
N SER A 3 25.15 -28.06 -16.96
CA SER A 3 25.63 -26.74 -16.51
C SER A 3 24.56 -25.63 -16.58
N SER A 4 23.60 -25.73 -17.51
CA SER A 4 22.55 -24.71 -17.69
C SER A 4 21.50 -24.73 -16.57
N GLY A 5 21.20 -25.90 -15.99
CA GLY A 5 20.23 -26.05 -14.89
C GLY A 5 20.69 -25.41 -13.58
N HIS A 6 21.95 -25.64 -13.19
CA HIS A 6 22.53 -25.04 -11.98
C HIS A 6 22.61 -23.51 -12.06
N PHE A 7 22.97 -22.98 -13.24
CA PHE A 7 23.08 -21.54 -13.44
C PHE A 7 21.70 -20.85 -13.42
N SER A 8 20.67 -21.48 -13.98
CA SER A 8 19.30 -20.96 -13.95
C SER A 8 18.71 -20.95 -12.53
N HIS A 9 18.97 -22.00 -11.75
CA HIS A 9 18.51 -22.06 -10.35
C HIS A 9 19.21 -21.01 -9.48
N ALA A 10 20.53 -20.85 -9.60
CA ALA A 10 21.30 -19.85 -8.85
C ALA A 10 20.84 -18.42 -9.15
N LYS A 11 20.55 -18.11 -10.43
CA LYS A 11 19.96 -16.82 -10.83
C LYS A 11 18.59 -16.58 -10.20
N GLY A 12 17.73 -17.60 -10.19
CA GLY A 12 16.40 -17.50 -9.57
C GLY A 12 16.47 -17.17 -8.08
N VAL A 13 17.35 -17.84 -7.33
CA VAL A 13 17.58 -17.57 -5.90
C VAL A 13 18.13 -16.16 -5.69
N LEU A 14 19.12 -15.74 -6.48
CA LEU A 14 19.71 -14.40 -6.37
C LEU A 14 18.66 -13.30 -6.61
N MET A 15 17.84 -13.43 -7.65
CA MET A 15 16.78 -12.46 -7.95
C MET A 15 15.72 -12.40 -6.86
N LYS A 16 15.33 -13.56 -6.29
CA LYS A 16 14.39 -13.62 -5.17
C LYS A 16 14.94 -12.91 -3.94
N THR A 17 16.19 -13.17 -3.58
CA THR A 17 16.85 -12.53 -2.43
C THR A 17 17.00 -11.03 -2.62
N PHE A 18 17.42 -10.59 -3.81
CA PHE A 18 17.52 -9.17 -4.16
C PHE A 18 16.17 -8.46 -3.99
N SER A 19 15.11 -9.02 -4.58
CA SER A 19 13.75 -8.51 -4.44
C SER A 19 13.34 -8.32 -2.99
N ILE A 20 13.50 -9.37 -2.17
CA ILE A 20 13.10 -9.36 -0.76
C ILE A 20 13.84 -8.27 0.01
N ILE A 21 15.17 -8.20 -0.15
CA ILE A 21 16.00 -7.20 0.54
C ILE A 21 15.61 -5.79 0.13
N SER A 22 15.44 -5.53 -1.16
CA SER A 22 15.10 -4.20 -1.66
C SER A 22 13.71 -3.75 -1.19
N VAL A 23 12.71 -4.63 -1.25
CA VAL A 23 11.35 -4.34 -0.78
C VAL A 23 11.35 -4.03 0.71
N CYS A 24 12.00 -4.87 1.53
CA CYS A 24 12.15 -4.61 2.97
C CYS A 24 12.85 -3.27 3.24
N LEU A 25 13.96 -2.99 2.56
CA LEU A 25 14.72 -1.75 2.75
C LEU A 25 13.89 -0.52 2.41
N ILE A 26 13.21 -0.51 1.26
CA ILE A 26 12.33 0.59 0.86
C ILE A 26 11.25 0.79 1.93
N THR A 27 10.55 -0.27 2.32
CA THR A 27 9.45 -0.17 3.28
C THR A 27 9.94 0.33 4.64
N VAL A 28 11.10 -0.13 5.14
CA VAL A 28 11.69 0.38 6.39
C VAL A 28 12.00 1.87 6.30
N LEU A 29 12.62 2.33 5.20
CA LEU A 29 12.91 3.74 5.00
C LEU A 29 11.63 4.59 4.95
N LEU A 30 10.58 4.09 4.31
CA LEU A 30 9.27 4.73 4.28
C LEU A 30 8.63 4.78 5.67
N THR A 31 8.69 3.69 6.45
CA THR A 31 8.18 3.65 7.84
C THR A 31 8.86 4.69 8.71
N VAL A 32 10.20 4.70 8.71
CA VAL A 32 10.99 5.64 9.52
C VAL A 32 10.66 7.07 9.15
N ARG A 33 10.61 7.38 7.85
CA ARG A 33 10.26 8.72 7.38
C ARG A 33 8.84 9.12 7.76
N TYR A 34 7.88 8.21 7.65
CA TYR A 34 6.50 8.48 8.01
C TYR A 34 6.35 8.79 9.50
N ILE A 35 6.96 7.96 10.36
CA ILE A 35 6.95 8.16 11.81
C ILE A 35 7.64 9.47 12.17
N TRP A 36 8.75 9.80 11.51
CA TRP A 36 9.45 11.06 11.75
C TRP A 36 8.57 12.28 11.44
N LEU A 37 7.85 12.28 10.31
CA LEU A 37 6.88 13.34 9.96
C LEU A 37 5.71 13.40 10.94
N LEU A 38 5.23 12.25 11.42
CA LEU A 38 4.18 12.15 12.42
C LEU A 38 4.62 12.77 13.75
N VAL A 39 5.82 12.44 14.24
CA VAL A 39 6.38 12.97 15.50
C VAL A 39 6.59 14.48 15.39
N LYS A 40 7.05 14.97 14.24
CA LYS A 40 7.18 16.41 13.95
C LYS A 40 5.85 17.14 13.74
N LYS A 41 4.71 16.44 13.74
CA LYS A 41 3.38 16.99 13.49
C LYS A 41 3.22 17.63 12.11
N GLU A 42 4.06 17.26 11.15
CA GLU A 42 3.98 17.72 9.76
C GLU A 42 2.85 17.02 8.99
N ILE A 43 2.39 15.86 9.49
CA ILE A 43 1.25 15.12 8.97
C ILE A 43 0.22 14.83 10.07
N LYS A 44 -1.06 14.75 9.71
CA LYS A 44 -2.18 14.43 10.62
C LYS A 44 -3.00 13.25 10.10
N PRO A 45 -2.46 12.02 10.15
CA PRO A 45 -3.19 10.86 9.67
C PRO A 45 -4.30 10.42 10.63
N ALA A 46 -5.40 9.94 10.05
CA ALA A 46 -6.50 9.37 10.81
C ALA A 46 -6.19 7.92 11.21
N LEU A 47 -6.18 7.63 12.52
CA LEU A 47 -5.91 6.28 13.05
C LEU A 47 -6.84 5.22 12.44
N ALA A 48 -8.13 5.55 12.27
CA ALA A 48 -9.13 4.62 11.75
C ALA A 48 -8.80 4.12 10.33
N MET A 49 -8.26 4.98 9.46
CA MET A 49 -7.81 4.58 8.12
C MET A 49 -6.70 3.54 8.19
N TRP A 50 -5.70 3.76 9.06
CA TRP A 50 -4.56 2.85 9.20
C TRP A 50 -4.93 1.52 9.86
N VAL A 51 -5.87 1.53 10.81
CA VAL A 51 -6.45 0.30 11.38
C VAL A 51 -7.21 -0.48 10.32
N MET A 52 -8.02 0.19 9.51
CA MET A 52 -8.74 -0.44 8.39
C MET A 52 -7.76 -1.06 7.38
N PHE A 53 -6.70 -0.35 7.01
CA PHE A 53 -5.64 -0.91 6.17
C PHE A 53 -4.94 -2.10 6.81
N SER A 54 -4.67 -2.06 8.12
CA SER A 54 -4.10 -3.19 8.84
C SER A 54 -4.97 -4.43 8.75
N THR A 55 -6.28 -4.29 8.92
CA THR A 55 -7.23 -5.41 8.77
C THR A 55 -7.29 -5.89 7.32
N ALA A 56 -7.41 -5.00 6.34
CA ALA A 56 -7.51 -5.38 4.93
C ALA A 56 -6.23 -6.06 4.42
N VAL A 57 -5.05 -5.46 4.67
CA VAL A 57 -3.75 -6.03 4.28
C VAL A 57 -3.50 -7.36 5.00
N GLY A 58 -3.87 -7.46 6.27
CA GLY A 58 -3.82 -8.70 7.04
C GLY A 58 -4.69 -9.79 6.43
N MET A 59 -5.94 -9.48 6.10
CA MET A 59 -6.85 -10.42 5.43
C MET A 59 -6.36 -10.84 4.04
N SER A 60 -5.78 -9.92 3.28
CA SER A 60 -5.12 -10.25 2.01
C SER A 60 -4.00 -11.27 2.21
N LEU A 61 -3.18 -11.10 3.26
CA LEU A 61 -2.09 -12.01 3.54
C LEU A 61 -2.58 -13.37 4.05
N VAL A 62 -3.54 -13.39 4.97
CA VAL A 62 -4.12 -14.63 5.50
C VAL A 62 -4.74 -15.44 4.37
N THR A 63 -5.58 -14.83 3.54
CA THR A 63 -6.19 -15.52 2.40
C THR A 63 -5.16 -16.01 1.39
N TYR A 64 -4.07 -15.26 1.17
CA TYR A 64 -2.96 -15.72 0.34
C TYR A 64 -2.30 -16.98 0.92
N LEU A 65 -1.91 -16.96 2.19
CA LEU A 65 -1.26 -18.09 2.85
C LEU A 65 -2.18 -19.31 2.96
N SER A 66 -3.49 -19.11 3.10
CA SER A 66 -4.46 -20.20 3.14
C SER A 66 -4.81 -20.75 1.75
N SER A 67 -4.44 -20.07 0.65
CA SER A 67 -4.76 -20.51 -0.71
C SER A 67 -3.88 -21.65 -1.24
N GLY A 68 -2.79 -21.99 -0.53
CA GLY A 68 -1.87 -23.06 -0.93
C GLY A 68 -0.60 -23.08 -0.06
N ASN A 69 0.44 -23.79 -0.51
CA ASN A 69 1.72 -23.90 0.20
C ASN A 69 2.62 -22.66 -0.06
N PHE A 70 2.13 -21.48 0.28
CA PHE A 70 2.88 -20.23 0.14
C PHE A 70 3.51 -19.79 1.46
N SER A 71 4.66 -19.11 1.38
CA SER A 71 5.33 -18.48 2.51
C SER A 71 5.18 -16.96 2.49
N PHE A 72 5.49 -16.30 3.61
CA PHE A 72 5.52 -14.83 3.71
C PHE A 72 6.45 -14.17 2.68
N PHE A 73 7.54 -14.84 2.30
CA PHE A 73 8.51 -14.34 1.33
C PHE A 73 8.03 -14.44 -0.12
N ASP A 74 7.05 -15.30 -0.38
CA ASP A 74 6.46 -15.48 -1.71
C ASP A 74 5.45 -14.38 -2.06
N ASN A 75 5.00 -13.61 -1.05
CA ASN A 75 4.30 -12.35 -1.20
C ASN A 75 4.92 -11.31 -0.28
N ILE A 76 6.20 -11.03 -0.53
CA ILE A 76 7.00 -10.16 0.34
C ILE A 76 6.38 -8.78 0.49
N LEU A 77 5.77 -8.24 -0.56
CA LEU A 77 5.12 -6.93 -0.53
C LEU A 77 3.97 -6.90 0.47
N ASN A 78 3.02 -7.85 0.38
CA ASN A 78 1.91 -7.90 1.33
C ASN A 78 2.41 -8.11 2.77
N SER A 79 3.44 -8.93 2.96
CA SER A 79 4.03 -9.20 4.28
C SER A 79 4.65 -7.94 4.90
N VAL A 80 5.49 -7.21 4.15
CA VAL A 80 6.09 -5.97 4.67
C VAL A 80 5.07 -4.84 4.79
N ASP A 81 4.06 -4.80 3.90
CA ASP A 81 2.97 -3.84 3.99
C ASP A 81 2.18 -4.03 5.28
N LEU A 82 1.93 -5.29 5.70
CA LEU A 82 1.27 -5.57 6.97
C LEU A 82 2.06 -4.99 8.15
N ILE A 83 3.37 -5.21 8.16
CA ILE A 83 4.27 -4.65 9.19
C ILE A 83 4.21 -3.11 9.12
N TYR A 84 4.33 -2.52 7.94
CA TYR A 84 4.28 -1.09 7.70
C TYR A 84 2.99 -0.46 8.27
N VAL A 85 1.82 -0.96 7.88
CA VAL A 85 0.54 -0.37 8.29
C VAL A 85 0.25 -0.59 9.77
N VAL A 86 0.66 -1.73 10.35
CA VAL A 86 0.50 -2.00 11.79
C VAL A 86 1.43 -1.11 12.61
N THR A 87 2.70 -0.99 12.22
CA THR A 87 3.66 -0.11 12.90
C THR A 87 3.22 1.35 12.83
N ILE A 88 2.75 1.82 11.67
CA ILE A 88 2.22 3.19 11.56
C ILE A 88 0.95 3.36 12.39
N SER A 89 0.03 2.39 12.38
CA SER A 89 -1.16 2.44 13.25
C SER A 89 -0.78 2.59 14.72
N ALA A 90 0.18 1.79 15.19
CA ALA A 90 0.69 1.88 16.55
C ALA A 90 1.36 3.23 16.83
N ALA A 91 2.18 3.73 15.92
CA ALA A 91 2.82 5.05 16.04
C ALA A 91 1.78 6.18 16.11
N ILE A 92 0.70 6.12 15.33
CA ILE A 92 -0.40 7.09 15.39
C ILE A 92 -1.18 6.97 16.71
N ALA A 93 -1.38 5.75 17.23
CA ALA A 93 -2.03 5.59 18.52
C ALA A 93 -1.24 6.23 19.68
N VAL A 94 0.10 6.23 19.59
CA VAL A 94 1.00 6.80 20.61
C VAL A 94 1.26 8.29 20.39
N PHE A 95 1.63 8.69 19.17
CA PHE A 95 2.12 10.03 18.83
C PHE A 95 1.12 10.87 18.01
N GLY A 96 0.03 10.27 17.52
CA GLY A 96 -0.95 10.94 16.69
C GLY A 96 -1.85 11.92 17.44
N ASP A 97 -2.59 12.71 16.67
CA ASP A 97 -3.56 13.64 17.21
C ASP A 97 -4.88 12.92 17.53
N LYS A 98 -5.30 12.95 18.80
CA LYS A 98 -6.52 12.27 19.29
C LYS A 98 -7.82 12.93 18.80
N THR A 99 -7.74 14.08 18.14
CA THR A 99 -8.91 14.79 17.60
C THR A 99 -9.36 14.30 16.22
N SER A 100 -8.61 13.38 15.59
CA SER A 100 -8.95 12.85 14.27
C SER A 100 -10.30 12.11 14.30
N LYS A 101 -11.31 12.70 13.66
CA LYS A 101 -12.65 12.12 13.59
C LYS A 101 -12.72 11.04 12.51
N ILE A 102 -13.37 9.93 12.83
CA ILE A 102 -13.75 8.90 11.86
C ILE A 102 -14.72 9.52 10.86
N THR A 103 -14.39 9.47 9.56
CA THR A 103 -15.31 9.93 8.53
C THR A 103 -16.35 8.85 8.23
N ARG A 104 -17.50 9.23 7.65
CA ARG A 104 -18.51 8.26 7.19
C ARG A 104 -17.95 7.28 6.16
N PHE A 105 -16.98 7.73 5.36
CA PHE A 105 -16.28 6.90 4.39
C PHE A 105 -15.42 5.84 5.08
N ASP A 106 -14.62 6.25 6.08
CA ASP A 106 -13.78 5.31 6.85
C ASP A 106 -14.62 4.25 7.54
N LEU A 107 -15.75 4.65 8.14
CA LEU A 107 -16.69 3.74 8.78
C LEU A 107 -17.30 2.76 7.77
N GLY A 108 -17.70 3.25 6.59
CA GLY A 108 -18.21 2.40 5.51
C GLY A 108 -17.18 1.37 5.04
N CYS A 109 -15.92 1.77 4.82
CA CYS A 109 -14.84 0.86 4.48
C CYS A 109 -14.59 -0.17 5.58
N LEU A 110 -14.61 0.24 6.84
CA LEU A 110 -14.42 -0.67 7.97
C LEU A 110 -15.53 -1.72 8.05
N ILE A 111 -16.79 -1.31 7.89
CA ILE A 111 -17.95 -2.23 7.86
C ILE A 111 -17.79 -3.23 6.71
N VAL A 112 -17.44 -2.77 5.51
CA VAL A 112 -17.26 -3.66 4.35
C VAL A 112 -16.12 -4.65 4.59
N VAL A 113 -14.99 -4.21 5.15
CA VAL A 113 -13.88 -5.11 5.51
C VAL A 113 -14.34 -6.17 6.53
N LEU A 114 -15.11 -5.77 7.55
CA LEU A 114 -15.66 -6.72 8.53
C LEU A 114 -16.62 -7.72 7.89
N LEU A 115 -17.47 -7.28 6.96
CA LEU A 115 -18.36 -8.19 6.21
C LEU A 115 -17.56 -9.18 5.36
N ILE A 116 -16.46 -8.75 4.73
CA ILE A 116 -15.57 -9.63 3.98
C ILE A 116 -14.90 -10.67 4.90
N VAL A 117 -14.50 -10.27 6.12
CA VAL A 117 -13.96 -11.20 7.13
C VAL A 117 -15.01 -12.24 7.52
N ILE A 118 -16.23 -11.81 7.83
CA ILE A 118 -17.34 -12.70 8.19
C ILE A 118 -17.64 -13.68 7.04
N PHE A 119 -17.75 -13.16 5.81
CA PHE A 119 -17.93 -13.97 4.61
C PHE A 119 -16.85 -15.04 4.47
N TRP A 120 -15.59 -14.70 4.72
CA TRP A 120 -14.49 -15.64 4.62
C TRP A 120 -14.54 -16.73 5.70
N ILE A 121 -14.89 -16.37 6.94
CA ILE A 121 -15.02 -17.33 8.05
C ILE A 121 -15.99 -18.45 7.66
N PHE A 122 -17.12 -18.12 7.02
CA PHE A 122 -18.13 -19.10 6.61
C PHE A 122 -17.81 -19.83 5.31
N THR A 123 -17.31 -19.12 4.29
CA THR A 123 -17.13 -19.73 2.95
C THR A 123 -15.77 -20.39 2.77
N GLN A 124 -14.76 -19.98 3.54
CA GLN A 124 -13.36 -20.35 3.35
C GLN A 124 -12.87 -20.12 1.90
N ASN A 125 -13.55 -19.28 1.12
CA ASN A 125 -13.18 -19.04 -0.28
C ASN A 125 -12.07 -17.99 -0.36
N HIS A 126 -10.83 -18.45 -0.22
CA HIS A 126 -9.65 -17.60 -0.15
C HIS A 126 -9.50 -16.67 -1.36
N ILE A 127 -9.80 -17.16 -2.57
CA ILE A 127 -9.63 -16.41 -3.82
C ILE A 127 -10.64 -15.27 -3.88
N VAL A 128 -11.92 -15.57 -3.69
CA VAL A 128 -12.99 -14.55 -3.74
C VAL A 128 -12.77 -13.51 -2.64
N THR A 129 -12.50 -13.95 -1.40
CA THR A 129 -12.20 -13.03 -0.30
C THR A 129 -11.01 -12.14 -0.64
N ASN A 130 -9.92 -12.68 -1.19
CA ASN A 130 -8.76 -11.87 -1.54
C ASN A 130 -9.11 -10.80 -2.57
N PHE A 131 -9.85 -11.13 -3.63
CA PHE A 131 -10.30 -10.15 -4.64
C PHE A 131 -11.23 -9.08 -4.06
N LEU A 132 -12.12 -9.44 -3.14
CA LEU A 132 -12.95 -8.46 -2.41
C LEU A 132 -12.07 -7.51 -1.58
N VAL A 133 -11.06 -8.04 -0.90
CA VAL A 133 -10.07 -7.23 -0.17
C VAL A 133 -9.26 -6.33 -1.10
N GLN A 134 -8.81 -6.82 -2.26
CA GLN A 134 -8.10 -5.95 -3.23
C GLN A 134 -9.01 -4.80 -3.69
N THR A 135 -10.29 -5.09 -3.93
CA THR A 135 -11.27 -4.08 -4.36
C THR A 135 -11.43 -2.98 -3.33
N ILE A 136 -11.59 -3.32 -2.04
CA ILE A 136 -11.72 -2.29 -1.00
C ILE A 136 -10.43 -1.49 -0.83
N LEU A 137 -9.26 -2.12 -1.00
CA LEU A 137 -7.98 -1.41 -0.99
C LEU A 137 -7.83 -0.44 -2.17
N VAL A 138 -8.44 -0.70 -3.33
CA VAL A 138 -8.50 0.27 -4.45
C VAL A 138 -9.45 1.42 -4.11
N ILE A 139 -10.64 1.11 -3.59
CA ILE A 139 -11.64 2.12 -3.19
C ILE A 139 -11.06 3.08 -2.14
N ALA A 140 -10.19 2.60 -1.25
CA ALA A 140 -9.55 3.41 -0.23
C ALA A 140 -8.62 4.52 -0.75
N TYR A 141 -8.29 4.55 -2.05
CA TYR A 141 -7.58 5.69 -2.67
C TYR A 141 -8.50 6.89 -2.91
N PHE A 142 -9.82 6.70 -2.99
CA PHE A 142 -10.76 7.78 -3.32
C PHE A 142 -10.70 8.99 -2.39
N PRO A 143 -10.59 8.87 -1.05
CA PRO A 143 -10.46 10.02 -0.17
C PRO A 143 -9.24 10.88 -0.48
N VAL A 144 -8.10 10.23 -0.80
CA VAL A 144 -6.85 10.93 -1.14
C VAL A 144 -7.01 11.69 -2.45
N VAL A 145 -7.53 11.01 -3.48
CA VAL A 145 -7.80 11.63 -4.78
C VAL A 145 -8.78 12.78 -4.63
N LYS A 146 -9.93 12.57 -3.97
CA LYS A 146 -10.95 13.59 -3.73
C LYS A 146 -10.34 14.82 -3.07
N ARG A 147 -9.55 14.65 -2.01
CA ARG A 147 -8.88 15.76 -1.31
C ARG A 147 -7.93 16.51 -2.24
N LEU A 148 -7.13 15.84 -3.04
CA LEU A 148 -6.23 16.48 -4.01
C LEU A 148 -7.00 17.37 -5.01
N PHE A 149 -8.14 16.89 -5.51
CA PHE A 149 -9.01 17.65 -6.41
C PHE A 149 -9.69 18.83 -5.72
N GLU A 150 -10.14 18.67 -4.48
CA GLU A 150 -10.81 19.71 -3.70
C GLU A 150 -9.85 20.82 -3.24
N THR A 151 -8.67 20.47 -2.73
CA THR A 151 -7.69 21.46 -2.24
C THR A 151 -6.87 22.09 -3.36
N ARG A 152 -6.80 21.45 -4.54
CA ARG A 152 -5.92 21.82 -5.66
C ARG A 152 -4.45 22.00 -5.26
N GLN A 153 -4.04 21.37 -4.17
CA GLN A 153 -2.70 21.44 -3.62
C GLN A 153 -2.21 20.03 -3.30
N ASN A 154 -0.97 19.75 -3.70
CA ASN A 154 -0.34 18.50 -3.33
C ASN A 154 0.19 18.58 -1.89
N THR A 155 -0.57 18.01 -0.95
CA THR A 155 -0.16 17.88 0.45
C THR A 155 0.63 16.61 0.72
N GLU A 156 0.87 15.80 -0.32
CA GLU A 156 1.42 14.45 -0.20
C GLU A 156 2.88 14.41 -0.68
N PRO A 157 3.80 13.82 0.11
CA PRO A 157 5.22 13.80 -0.24
C PRO A 157 5.49 12.84 -1.40
N PHE A 158 5.81 13.36 -2.59
CA PHE A 158 6.14 12.57 -3.79
C PHE A 158 7.14 11.43 -3.53
N ILE A 159 8.16 11.67 -2.72
CA ILE A 159 9.20 10.68 -2.42
C ILE A 159 8.64 9.43 -1.72
N ILE A 160 7.61 9.56 -0.87
CA ILE A 160 6.97 8.41 -0.23
C ILE A 160 6.21 7.61 -1.28
N TRP A 161 5.44 8.29 -2.13
CA TRP A 161 4.64 7.64 -3.18
C TRP A 161 5.50 7.00 -4.28
N ILE A 162 6.63 7.60 -4.64
CA ILE A 162 7.61 6.98 -5.55
C ILE A 162 8.22 5.73 -4.92
N GLY A 163 8.59 5.76 -3.63
CA GLY A 163 9.05 4.56 -2.93
C GLY A 163 7.99 3.45 -2.91
N MET A 164 6.74 3.82 -2.63
CA MET A 164 5.59 2.90 -2.69
C MET A 164 5.29 2.37 -4.10
N LEU A 165 5.75 3.06 -5.17
CA LEU A 165 5.66 2.55 -6.54
C LEU A 165 6.82 1.60 -6.87
N ILE A 166 8.04 1.88 -6.42
CA ILE A 166 9.22 1.06 -6.72
C ILE A 166 9.11 -0.31 -6.03
N ALA A 167 8.68 -0.35 -4.77
CA ALA A 167 8.55 -1.59 -4.00
C ALA A 167 7.74 -2.69 -4.72
N PRO A 168 6.53 -2.44 -5.26
CA PRO A 168 5.76 -3.47 -5.95
C PRO A 168 6.35 -3.90 -7.30
N PHE A 169 7.10 -3.05 -8.01
CA PHE A 169 7.85 -3.49 -9.19
C PHE A 169 8.92 -4.52 -8.82
N LEU A 170 9.66 -4.26 -7.73
CA LEU A 170 10.69 -5.17 -7.26
C LEU A 170 10.09 -6.47 -6.72
N SER A 171 8.97 -6.40 -5.99
CA SER A 171 8.33 -7.58 -5.40
C SER A 171 7.85 -8.60 -6.43
N LEU A 172 7.54 -8.17 -7.66
CA LEU A 172 7.12 -9.07 -8.74
C LEU A 172 8.19 -10.13 -9.07
N LEU A 173 9.47 -9.83 -8.82
CA LEU A 173 10.59 -10.75 -9.05
C LEU A 173 10.59 -11.95 -8.07
N SER A 174 9.99 -11.80 -6.90
CA SER A 174 9.86 -12.87 -5.89
C SER A 174 8.43 -13.37 -5.69
N SER A 175 7.44 -12.78 -6.38
CA SER A 175 6.02 -13.06 -6.18
C SER A 175 5.61 -14.43 -6.74
N GLN A 176 5.07 -15.31 -5.89
CA GLN A 176 4.52 -16.62 -6.30
C GLN A 176 3.00 -16.66 -6.15
N GLY A 177 2.33 -17.28 -7.13
CA GLY A 177 0.88 -17.39 -7.16
C GLY A 177 0.17 -16.15 -7.70
N ILE A 178 -1.10 -16.34 -8.10
CA ILE A 178 -1.89 -15.28 -8.73
C ILE A 178 -2.20 -14.13 -7.75
N LEU A 179 -2.50 -14.45 -6.49
CA LEU A 179 -2.89 -13.46 -5.49
C LEU A 179 -1.74 -12.49 -5.14
N ALA A 180 -0.49 -12.97 -5.04
CA ALA A 180 0.68 -12.12 -4.83
C ALA A 180 0.89 -11.14 -6.00
N LYS A 181 0.75 -11.63 -7.24
CA LYS A 181 0.86 -10.80 -8.45
C LYS A 181 -0.27 -9.76 -8.51
N VAL A 182 -1.51 -10.15 -8.22
CA VAL A 182 -2.65 -9.22 -8.16
C VAL A 182 -2.39 -8.12 -7.13
N TYR A 183 -1.92 -8.47 -5.94
CA TYR A 183 -1.60 -7.51 -4.89
C TYR A 183 -0.58 -6.45 -5.35
N ALA A 184 0.52 -6.91 -5.98
CA ALA A 184 1.59 -6.04 -6.50
C ALA A 184 1.15 -5.21 -7.72
N VAL A 185 0.51 -5.82 -8.71
CA VAL A 185 0.02 -5.12 -9.91
C VAL A 185 -1.02 -4.06 -9.56
N ARG A 186 -1.95 -4.37 -8.64
CA ARG A 186 -2.91 -3.40 -8.10
C ARG A 186 -2.18 -2.18 -7.51
N ALA A 187 -1.15 -2.41 -6.70
CA ALA A 187 -0.36 -1.32 -6.12
C ALA A 187 0.33 -0.47 -7.20
N ILE A 188 0.95 -1.10 -8.21
CA ILE A 188 1.58 -0.39 -9.34
C ILE A 188 0.57 0.51 -10.06
N ILE A 189 -0.60 -0.02 -10.39
CA ILE A 189 -1.64 0.72 -11.12
C ILE A 189 -2.17 1.87 -10.26
N CYS A 190 -2.58 1.61 -9.01
CA CYS A 190 -3.20 2.63 -8.17
C CYS A 190 -2.22 3.74 -7.78
N VAL A 191 -1.01 3.37 -7.35
CA VAL A 191 0.03 4.35 -6.97
C VAL A 191 0.52 5.11 -8.20
N GLY A 192 0.68 4.44 -9.34
CA GLY A 192 1.05 5.08 -10.60
C GLY A 192 0.03 6.13 -11.04
N ILE A 193 -1.27 5.80 -11.03
CA ILE A 193 -2.35 6.75 -11.33
C ILE A 193 -2.34 7.92 -10.34
N LEU A 194 -2.19 7.65 -9.04
CA LEU A 194 -2.15 8.69 -8.03
C LEU A 194 -0.97 9.65 -8.23
N LEU A 195 0.23 9.13 -8.54
CA LEU A 195 1.41 9.95 -8.84
C LEU A 195 1.19 10.85 -10.06
N VAL A 196 0.53 10.33 -11.11
CA VAL A 196 0.15 11.15 -12.28
C VAL A 196 -0.82 12.26 -11.89
N ILE A 197 -1.82 11.97 -11.05
CA ILE A 197 -2.78 12.98 -10.55
C ILE A 197 -2.05 14.04 -9.72
N MET A 198 -1.17 13.63 -8.80
CA MET A 198 -0.36 14.53 -7.98
C MET A 198 0.50 15.46 -8.84
N LEU A 199 1.17 14.92 -9.85
CA LEU A 199 1.99 15.70 -10.79
C LEU A 199 1.14 16.67 -11.60
N TRP A 200 -0.01 16.22 -12.10
CA TRP A 200 -0.92 17.06 -12.88
C TRP A 200 -1.43 18.26 -12.06
N ILE A 201 -1.81 18.05 -10.79
CA ILE A 201 -2.27 19.12 -9.90
C ILE A 201 -1.14 20.11 -9.59
N GLU A 202 0.07 19.62 -9.32
CA GLU A 202 1.25 20.46 -9.07
C GLU A 202 1.58 21.37 -10.28
N VAL A 203 1.53 20.81 -11.50
CA VAL A 203 1.77 21.57 -12.73
C VAL A 203 0.63 22.55 -13.03
N ALA A 204 -0.62 22.14 -12.85
CA ALA A 204 -1.79 22.99 -13.05
C ALA A 204 -1.83 24.16 -12.06
N GLY A 205 -1.52 23.92 -10.79
CA GLY A 205 -1.45 24.95 -9.74
C GLY A 205 -0.37 26.00 -10.03
N LYS A 206 0.81 25.59 -10.53
CA LYS A 206 1.88 26.52 -10.94
C LYS A 206 1.48 27.43 -12.10
N LYS A 207 0.69 26.93 -13.06
CA LYS A 207 0.18 27.74 -14.17
C LYS A 207 -0.78 28.83 -13.70
N SER A 208 -1.71 28.51 -12.80
CA SER A 208 -2.67 29.46 -12.24
C SER A 208 -1.99 30.58 -11.44
N LYS A 209 -0.96 30.25 -10.67
CA LYS A 209 -0.23 31.23 -9.86
C LYS A 209 0.66 32.15 -10.70
N LYS A 210 1.15 31.68 -11.85
CA LYS A 210 1.95 32.50 -12.78
C LYS A 210 1.08 33.51 -13.54
N SER A 211 -0.16 33.16 -13.91
CA SER A 211 -1.08 34.10 -14.57
C SER A 211 -1.52 35.25 -13.67
N GLU A 212 -1.68 35.04 -12.36
CA GLU A 212 -2.01 36.10 -11.39
C GLU A 212 -0.87 37.11 -11.17
N ILE A 213 0.39 36.72 -11.37
CA ILE A 213 1.55 37.62 -11.18
C ILE A 213 1.82 38.46 -12.45
N THR A 214 1.20 38.12 -13.58
CA THR A 214 1.44 38.79 -14.87
C THR A 214 0.30 39.75 -15.27
N VAL A 215 -0.66 39.99 -14.36
CA VAL A 215 -1.74 40.97 -14.48
C VAL A 215 -1.50 42.06 -13.45
#